data_AF-B9TM24-F1
#
_entry.id   AF-B9TM24-F1
#
_cell.length_a   1.000
_cell.length_b   1.000
_cell.length_c   1.000
_cell.angle_alpha   90.00
_cell.angle_beta   90.00
_cell.angle_gamma   90.00
#
_symmetry.space_group_name_H-M   'P 1'
#
loop_
_entity.id
_entity.type
_entity.pdbx_description
1 polymer ?
#
loop_
_entity_poly.entity_id
_entity_poly.type
_entity_poly.pdbx_seq_one_letter_code
_entity_poly.pdbx_strand_id
1 'polypeptide(L)'
;MQAEVLLSITDVTDQVKAAGAGKTGQDFVKARDAAFATAELAACGQDKTLRCQTISFYRGGQYKVYKYRRYADVRLVFAPEYATAFFGGDPDNFNFPRFNLDSAFLRLYEDGKPANTPNHLTWRATAPVEGEPTFVAGNPGTTQRQLTVSQLETNRDLIIPIGQLQRSEMRGRLIQFGEQSEENKRIANQPLAGVENSYKVFFGQQFVLSDKKFMDAKRAAETDLKAKVAADPKLAAEIGDPWGEIDKAQVALADQFVPMRQLETAAGGGSDLYGYARTLVRGAQERAKPAAERLPEYADTRLPLVEKRLLDVRPVDAPLEQLYLEHWLLKTR
;
A
#
# COMPACT_ATOMS: atom_id res chain seq x y z
N MET A 1 4.84 -7.70 -15.26
CA MET A 1 5.05 -8.34 -13.93
C MET A 1 6.53 -8.29 -13.57
N GLN A 2 6.90 -8.36 -12.29
CA GLN A 2 8.28 -8.58 -11.83
C GLN A 2 8.27 -9.40 -10.54
N ALA A 3 9.37 -10.09 -10.24
CA ALA A 3 9.56 -10.82 -9.00
C ALA A 3 10.88 -10.43 -8.35
N GLU A 4 10.93 -10.53 -7.03
CA GLU A 4 12.06 -10.07 -6.23
C GLU A 4 12.41 -11.11 -5.17
N VAL A 5 13.69 -11.42 -5.04
CA VAL A 5 14.21 -12.34 -4.02
C VAL A 5 15.10 -11.55 -3.08
N LEU A 6 14.78 -11.58 -1.78
CA LEU A 6 15.54 -10.89 -0.75
C LEU A 6 16.96 -11.48 -0.64
N LEU A 7 17.97 -10.62 -0.68
CA LEU A 7 19.37 -10.99 -0.54
C LEU A 7 19.92 -10.61 0.84
N SER A 8 19.63 -9.38 1.30
CA SER A 8 20.09 -8.91 2.61
C SER A 8 19.20 -7.80 3.18
N ILE A 9 19.28 -7.63 4.50
CA ILE A 9 18.68 -6.53 5.24
C ILE A 9 19.80 -5.86 6.03
N THR A 10 19.98 -4.56 5.86
CA THR A 10 20.99 -3.78 6.57
C THR A 10 20.32 -2.71 7.42
N ASP A 11 20.66 -2.61 8.70
CA ASP A 11 20.19 -1.53 9.57
C ASP A 11 20.92 -0.22 9.24
N VAL A 12 20.15 0.84 9.02
CA VAL A 12 20.64 2.19 8.69
C VAL A 12 20.05 3.24 9.63
N THR A 13 19.56 2.81 10.79
CA THR A 13 18.83 3.66 11.73
C THR A 13 19.68 4.86 12.19
N ASP A 14 20.93 4.62 12.57
CA ASP A 14 21.80 5.69 13.08
C ASP A 14 22.17 6.70 12.00
N GLN A 15 22.41 6.24 10.77
CA GLN A 15 22.65 7.11 9.62
C GLN A 15 21.47 8.06 9.37
N VAL A 16 20.24 7.52 9.36
CA VAL A 16 19.03 8.32 9.11
C VAL A 16 18.75 9.26 10.27
N LYS A 17 18.91 8.80 11.53
CA LYS A 17 18.73 9.66 12.72
C LYS A 17 19.73 10.80 12.75
N ALA A 18 20.99 10.55 12.42
CA ALA A 18 22.02 11.59 12.34
C ALA A 18 21.68 12.64 11.26
N ALA A 19 21.21 12.21 10.09
CA ALA A 19 20.82 13.14 9.02
C ALA A 19 19.63 14.04 9.40
N GLY A 20 18.69 13.51 10.19
CA GLY A 20 17.50 14.22 10.66
C GLY A 20 17.70 15.05 11.93
N ALA A 21 18.85 14.94 12.60
CA ALA A 21 19.07 15.57 13.91
C ALA A 21 18.88 17.10 13.85
N GLY A 22 18.08 17.64 14.78
CA GLY A 22 17.78 19.07 14.88
C GLY A 22 16.88 19.63 13.78
N LYS A 23 16.39 18.80 12.85
CA LYS A 23 15.48 19.21 11.78
C LYS A 23 14.03 18.87 12.14
N THR A 24 13.09 19.67 11.64
CA THR A 24 11.66 19.50 11.88
C THR A 24 10.86 19.63 10.59
N GLY A 25 9.62 19.16 10.59
CA GLY A 25 8.70 19.34 9.46
C GLY A 25 9.31 18.89 8.12
N GLN A 26 9.20 19.76 7.11
CA GLN A 26 9.65 19.41 5.76
C GLN A 26 11.17 19.26 5.63
N ASP A 27 11.96 19.95 6.46
CA ASP A 27 13.42 19.80 6.43
C ASP A 27 13.86 18.45 6.98
N PHE A 28 13.15 17.92 7.99
CA PHE A 28 13.37 16.56 8.46
C PHE A 28 13.03 15.54 7.37
N VAL A 29 11.88 15.70 6.70
CA VAL A 29 11.45 14.82 5.60
C VAL A 29 12.49 14.79 4.49
N LYS A 30 12.96 15.95 4.02
CA LYS A 30 14.01 16.06 3.00
C LYS A 30 15.30 15.37 3.42
N ALA A 31 15.76 15.61 4.65
CA ALA A 31 17.00 15.00 5.14
C ALA A 31 16.90 13.47 5.28
N ARG A 32 15.77 12.98 5.79
CA ARG A 32 15.48 11.54 5.86
C ARG A 32 15.47 10.90 4.47
N ASP A 33 14.77 11.51 3.52
CA ASP A 33 14.63 10.95 2.17
C ASP A 33 15.96 10.99 1.40
N ALA A 34 16.78 12.03 1.61
CA ALA A 34 18.16 12.07 1.12
C ALA A 34 19.00 10.94 1.74
N ALA A 35 18.90 10.70 3.05
CA ALA A 35 19.61 9.60 3.71
C ALA A 35 19.16 8.23 3.19
N PHE A 36 17.87 8.04 2.89
CA PHE A 36 17.36 6.82 2.24
C PHE A 36 17.98 6.63 0.86
N ALA A 37 18.00 7.67 0.03
CA ALA A 37 18.60 7.59 -1.30
C ALA A 37 20.10 7.24 -1.24
N THR A 38 20.85 7.83 -0.31
CA THR A 38 22.26 7.50 -0.07
C THR A 38 22.42 6.04 0.37
N ALA A 39 21.61 5.56 1.30
CA ALA A 39 21.67 4.19 1.79
C ALA A 39 21.30 3.15 0.71
N GLU A 40 20.28 3.44 -0.10
CA GLU A 40 19.87 2.61 -1.24
C GLU A 40 20.97 2.56 -2.30
N LEU A 41 21.58 3.70 -2.63
CA LEU A 41 22.69 3.79 -3.58
C LEU A 41 23.93 3.04 -3.08
N ALA A 42 24.27 3.15 -1.79
CA ALA A 42 25.38 2.42 -1.22
C ALA A 42 25.18 0.89 -1.27
N ALA A 43 23.94 0.42 -1.11
CA ALA A 43 23.63 -1.01 -1.10
C ALA A 43 23.53 -1.65 -2.50
N CYS A 44 23.04 -0.91 -3.50
CA CYS A 44 22.80 -1.42 -4.86
C CYS A 44 23.72 -0.86 -5.95
N GLY A 45 24.41 0.26 -5.71
CA GLY A 45 25.13 0.98 -6.75
C GLY A 45 24.22 1.33 -7.93
N GLN A 46 24.72 1.16 -9.15
CA GLN A 46 23.95 1.35 -10.39
C GLN A 46 23.49 0.03 -11.03
N ASP A 47 23.53 -1.08 -10.30
CA ASP A 47 23.16 -2.40 -10.81
C ASP A 47 21.63 -2.52 -10.97
N LYS A 48 21.18 -2.50 -12.23
CA LYS A 48 19.76 -2.61 -12.60
C LYS A 48 19.14 -3.98 -12.31
N THR A 49 19.97 -4.99 -12.04
CA THR A 49 19.55 -6.33 -11.66
C THR A 49 19.18 -6.39 -10.16
N LEU A 50 19.47 -5.33 -9.41
CA LEU A 50 19.16 -5.21 -8.00
C LEU A 50 18.05 -4.17 -7.77
N ARG A 51 17.32 -4.33 -6.66
CA ARG A 51 16.44 -3.31 -6.10
C ARG A 51 16.81 -3.11 -4.64
N CYS A 52 17.07 -1.88 -4.25
CA CYS A 52 17.23 -1.50 -2.85
C CYS A 52 16.07 -0.62 -2.44
N GLN A 53 15.53 -0.87 -1.24
CA GLN A 53 14.48 -0.05 -0.66
C GLN A 53 14.75 0.13 0.82
N THR A 54 14.78 1.38 1.27
CA THR A 54 14.75 1.68 2.70
C THR A 54 13.33 1.57 3.22
N ILE A 55 13.14 0.75 4.26
CA ILE A 55 11.85 0.53 4.93
C ILE A 55 11.93 1.15 6.33
N SER A 56 10.91 1.94 6.68
CA SER A 56 10.71 2.50 8.02
C SER A 56 9.86 1.56 8.87
N PHE A 57 10.33 1.25 10.08
CA PHE A 57 9.64 0.45 11.07
C PHE A 57 9.29 1.30 12.29
N TYR A 58 8.26 0.87 13.03
CA TYR A 58 7.85 1.52 14.29
C TYR A 58 7.65 3.04 14.14
N ARG A 59 6.99 3.47 13.04
CA ARG A 59 6.74 4.88 12.72
C ARG A 59 8.00 5.77 12.68
N GLY A 60 9.15 5.20 12.29
CA GLY A 60 10.44 5.89 12.25
C GLY A 60 11.37 5.56 13.42
N GLY A 61 11.00 4.61 14.29
CA GLY A 61 11.88 4.09 15.33
C GLY A 61 13.08 3.32 14.78
N GLN A 62 12.95 2.67 13.61
CA GLN A 62 14.05 1.99 12.91
C GLN A 62 13.95 2.16 11.40
N TYR A 63 15.10 2.08 10.73
CA TYR A 63 15.22 2.15 9.28
C TYR A 63 16.14 1.04 8.78
N LYS A 64 15.70 0.28 7.77
CA LYS A 64 16.49 -0.82 7.20
C LYS A 64 16.46 -0.81 5.68
N VAL A 65 17.60 -1.01 5.05
CA VAL A 65 17.70 -1.21 3.60
C VAL A 65 17.50 -2.69 3.30
N TYR A 66 16.49 -2.99 2.50
CA TYR A 66 16.26 -4.32 1.94
C TYR A 66 16.85 -4.35 0.54
N LYS A 67 17.75 -5.30 0.29
CA LYS A 67 18.40 -5.52 -1.00
C LYS A 67 17.82 -6.78 -1.64
N TYR A 68 17.30 -6.64 -2.86
CA TYR A 68 16.65 -7.71 -3.61
C TYR A 68 17.35 -7.97 -4.94
N ARG A 69 17.39 -9.24 -5.37
CA ARG A 69 17.59 -9.61 -6.77
C ARG A 69 16.27 -9.43 -7.51
N ARG A 70 16.27 -8.66 -8.60
CA ARG A 70 15.09 -8.37 -9.42
C ARG A 70 15.04 -9.22 -10.68
N TYR A 71 13.95 -9.95 -10.87
CA TYR A 71 13.63 -10.69 -12.09
C TYR A 71 12.54 -9.95 -12.87
N ALA A 72 12.89 -9.50 -14.08
CA ALA A 72 11.98 -8.76 -14.97
C ALA A 72 11.22 -9.67 -15.94
N ASP A 73 11.76 -10.86 -16.25
CA ASP A 73 11.10 -11.90 -17.04
C ASP A 73 10.48 -12.93 -16.10
N VAL A 74 9.15 -12.85 -15.96
CA VAL A 74 8.34 -13.73 -15.11
C VAL A 74 7.20 -14.25 -15.98
N ARG A 75 7.12 -15.56 -16.13
CA ARG A 75 6.18 -16.21 -17.05
C ARG A 75 5.17 -17.05 -16.29
N LEU A 76 3.92 -17.01 -16.74
CA LEU A 76 2.88 -17.90 -16.23
C LEU A 76 3.19 -19.34 -16.63
N VAL A 77 3.11 -20.26 -15.66
CA VAL A 77 3.26 -21.71 -15.88
C VAL A 77 1.90 -22.39 -15.75
N PHE A 78 1.11 -21.96 -14.76
CA PHE A 78 -0.20 -22.52 -14.48
C PHE A 78 -1.09 -21.50 -13.78
N ALA A 79 -2.35 -21.47 -14.18
CA ALA A 79 -3.45 -20.89 -13.42
C ALA A 79 -4.69 -21.78 -13.64
N PRO A 80 -5.50 -22.04 -12.61
CA PRO A 80 -6.78 -22.70 -12.80
C PRO A 80 -7.76 -21.76 -13.50
N GLU A 81 -8.85 -22.34 -14.04
CA GLU A 81 -9.94 -21.56 -14.61
C GLU A 81 -10.49 -20.54 -13.60
N TYR A 82 -10.93 -19.38 -14.08
CA TYR A 82 -11.40 -18.30 -13.22
C TYR A 82 -12.49 -18.75 -12.24
N ALA A 83 -13.45 -19.57 -12.71
CA ALA A 83 -14.52 -20.12 -11.88
C ALA A 83 -14.03 -21.03 -10.73
N THR A 84 -12.83 -21.59 -10.86
CA THR A 84 -12.18 -22.41 -9.83
C THR A 84 -11.36 -21.54 -8.87
N ALA A 85 -10.58 -20.60 -9.40
CA ALA A 85 -9.79 -19.65 -8.60
C ALA A 85 -10.66 -18.73 -7.74
N PHE A 86 -11.80 -18.32 -8.31
CA PHE A 86 -12.74 -17.37 -7.73
C PHE A 86 -14.10 -18.02 -7.42
N PHE A 87 -14.12 -19.33 -7.17
CA PHE A 87 -15.32 -20.06 -6.77
C PHE A 87 -16.00 -19.36 -5.58
N GLY A 88 -17.33 -19.25 -5.58
CA GLY A 88 -18.09 -18.51 -4.57
C GLY A 88 -18.04 -16.99 -4.69
N GLY A 89 -17.18 -16.45 -5.56
CA GLY A 89 -17.14 -15.04 -5.91
C GLY A 89 -16.95 -14.09 -4.73
N ASP A 90 -17.51 -12.89 -4.86
CA ASP A 90 -17.58 -11.95 -3.76
C ASP A 90 -18.31 -12.54 -2.53
N PRO A 91 -19.49 -13.18 -2.62
CA PRO A 91 -20.21 -13.70 -1.44
C PRO A 91 -19.35 -14.46 -0.44
N ASP A 92 -18.47 -15.34 -0.92
CA ASP A 92 -17.58 -16.13 -0.07
C ASP A 92 -16.27 -15.40 0.32
N ASN A 93 -15.96 -14.25 -0.27
CA ASN A 93 -14.80 -13.44 0.12
C ASN A 93 -14.92 -13.02 1.59
N PHE A 94 -13.83 -13.18 2.36
CA PHE A 94 -13.76 -13.03 3.82
C PHE A 94 -14.64 -13.98 4.66
N ASN A 95 -15.15 -15.07 4.09
CA ASN A 95 -15.96 -16.06 4.81
C ASN A 95 -15.26 -17.42 4.94
N PHE A 96 -15.68 -18.19 5.96
CA PHE A 96 -15.36 -19.60 6.14
C PHE A 96 -16.66 -20.37 6.44
N PRO A 97 -16.91 -21.55 5.84
CA PRO A 97 -16.03 -22.33 4.97
C PRO A 97 -15.79 -21.68 3.59
N ARG A 98 -14.68 -22.06 2.93
CA ARG A 98 -14.21 -21.51 1.65
C ARG A 98 -13.69 -22.65 0.77
N PHE A 99 -14.01 -22.63 -0.52
CA PHE A 99 -13.78 -23.78 -1.43
C PHE A 99 -13.06 -23.43 -2.74
N ASN A 100 -12.48 -22.24 -2.86
CA ASN A 100 -11.76 -21.85 -4.07
C ASN A 100 -10.30 -22.34 -4.07
N LEU A 101 -9.74 -22.60 -5.26
CA LEU A 101 -8.32 -22.90 -5.46
C LEU A 101 -7.59 -21.65 -5.95
N ASP A 102 -7.37 -20.71 -5.02
CA ASP A 102 -6.72 -19.43 -5.30
C ASP A 102 -5.19 -19.59 -5.38
N SER A 103 -4.70 -20.06 -6.53
CA SER A 103 -3.27 -20.26 -6.77
C SER A 103 -2.89 -20.08 -8.23
N ALA A 104 -1.66 -19.66 -8.48
CA ALA A 104 -1.03 -19.67 -9.79
C ALA A 104 0.46 -19.97 -9.62
N PHE A 105 1.04 -20.67 -10.59
CA PHE A 105 2.49 -20.93 -10.63
C PHE A 105 3.14 -20.08 -11.71
N LEU A 106 4.20 -19.40 -11.31
CA LEU A 106 5.03 -18.57 -12.18
C LEU A 106 6.44 -19.14 -12.22
N ARG A 107 7.18 -18.85 -13.30
CA ARG A 107 8.60 -19.20 -13.43
C ARG A 107 9.42 -17.95 -13.72
N LEU A 108 10.51 -17.81 -12.98
CA LEU A 108 11.50 -16.75 -13.16
C LEU A 108 12.45 -17.11 -14.30
N TYR A 109 12.81 -16.12 -15.11
CA TYR A 109 13.77 -16.26 -16.20
C TYR A 109 14.87 -15.19 -16.11
N GLU A 110 16.05 -15.57 -16.58
CA GLU A 110 17.24 -14.74 -16.71
C GLU A 110 17.94 -15.10 -18.03
N ASP A 111 18.22 -14.11 -18.87
CA ASP A 111 18.83 -14.28 -20.19
C ASP A 111 18.14 -15.36 -21.06
N GLY A 112 16.80 -15.36 -21.02
CA GLY A 112 15.94 -16.28 -21.77
C GLY A 112 15.90 -17.71 -21.23
N LYS A 113 16.60 -18.01 -20.13
CA LYS A 113 16.64 -19.34 -19.49
C LYS A 113 15.95 -19.31 -18.12
N PRO A 114 15.41 -20.44 -17.62
CA PRO A 114 14.90 -20.50 -16.26
C PRO A 114 15.96 -20.08 -15.24
N ALA A 115 15.60 -19.17 -14.34
CA ALA A 115 16.53 -18.67 -13.33
C ALA A 115 16.88 -19.76 -12.30
N ASN A 116 18.13 -19.80 -11.87
CA ASN A 116 18.57 -20.71 -10.82
C ASN A 116 18.09 -20.22 -9.44
N THR A 117 17.32 -21.04 -8.73
CA THR A 117 16.72 -20.72 -7.42
C THR A 117 17.00 -21.85 -6.42
N PRO A 118 18.23 -21.92 -5.86
CA PRO A 118 18.64 -23.05 -5.03
C PRO A 118 17.84 -23.17 -3.74
N ASN A 119 17.37 -22.04 -3.19
CA ASN A 119 16.52 -22.00 -2.01
C ASN A 119 15.04 -22.00 -2.44
N HIS A 120 14.31 -23.07 -2.16
CA HIS A 120 12.89 -23.21 -2.46
C HIS A 120 12.18 -24.04 -1.39
N LEU A 121 10.86 -23.90 -1.32
CA LEU A 121 10.01 -24.70 -0.42
C LEU A 121 9.80 -26.10 -1.02
N THR A 122 9.73 -27.12 -0.16
CA THR A 122 9.34 -28.47 -0.54
C THR A 122 7.85 -28.68 -0.29
N TRP A 123 7.15 -29.29 -1.25
CA TRP A 123 5.74 -29.61 -1.12
C TRP A 123 5.53 -30.78 -0.16
N ARG A 124 4.60 -30.63 0.79
CA ARG A 124 4.12 -31.72 1.65
C ARG A 124 2.71 -32.11 1.23
N ALA A 125 2.54 -33.34 0.75
CA ALA A 125 1.27 -33.81 0.18
C ALA A 125 0.30 -34.42 1.21
N THR A 126 0.65 -34.41 2.50
CA THR A 126 -0.27 -34.89 3.55
C THR A 126 -1.31 -33.83 3.86
N ALA A 127 -2.54 -34.25 4.15
CA ALA A 127 -3.58 -33.34 4.63
C ALA A 127 -3.13 -32.66 5.95
N PRO A 128 -3.42 -31.36 6.15
CA PRO A 128 -3.17 -30.69 7.43
C PRO A 128 -3.91 -31.37 8.57
N VAL A 129 -3.29 -31.46 9.74
CA VAL A 129 -3.90 -32.04 10.95
C VAL A 129 -4.26 -30.92 11.92
N GLU A 130 -5.41 -31.02 12.60
CA GLU A 130 -5.80 -30.06 13.64
C GLU A 130 -4.72 -29.99 14.73
N GLY A 131 -4.38 -28.77 15.15
CA GLY A 131 -3.32 -28.51 16.13
C GLY A 131 -1.90 -28.49 15.55
N GLU A 132 -1.72 -28.76 14.25
CA GLU A 132 -0.40 -28.67 13.61
C GLU A 132 0.09 -27.21 13.50
N PRO A 133 1.31 -26.89 13.99
CA PRO A 133 1.86 -25.55 13.87
C PRO A 133 2.02 -25.14 12.40
N THR A 134 1.48 -23.96 12.07
CA THR A 134 1.57 -23.38 10.72
C THR A 134 2.20 -22.00 10.80
N PHE A 135 3.21 -21.77 9.96
CA PHE A 135 3.92 -20.50 9.86
C PHE A 135 3.76 -19.93 8.46
N VAL A 136 3.46 -18.64 8.36
CA VAL A 136 3.30 -17.93 7.09
C VAL A 136 4.38 -16.87 6.97
N ALA A 137 5.22 -16.98 5.95
CA ALA A 137 6.19 -15.96 5.57
C ALA A 137 5.64 -15.15 4.39
N GLY A 138 5.74 -13.83 4.47
CA GLY A 138 5.23 -12.94 3.43
C GLY A 138 5.54 -11.48 3.71
N ASN A 139 5.02 -10.61 2.85
CA ASN A 139 5.22 -9.16 2.92
C ASN A 139 3.89 -8.46 3.24
N PRO A 140 3.43 -8.48 4.50
CA PRO A 140 2.21 -7.74 4.87
C PRO A 140 2.43 -6.25 4.57
N GLY A 141 1.54 -5.66 3.77
CA GLY A 141 1.74 -4.30 3.26
C GLY A 141 1.76 -3.24 4.36
N THR A 142 0.67 -3.13 5.13
CA THR A 142 0.56 -2.17 6.22
C THR A 142 -0.24 -2.74 7.39
N THR A 143 0.04 -2.24 8.59
CA THR A 143 -0.82 -2.46 9.76
C THR A 143 -0.96 -1.16 10.54
N GLN A 144 -2.06 -1.05 11.28
CA GLN A 144 -2.43 0.15 12.02
C GLN A 144 -2.63 -0.17 13.53
N ARG A 145 -1.88 -1.13 14.06
CA ARG A 145 -2.07 -1.67 15.42
C ARG A 145 -1.85 -0.65 16.53
N GLN A 146 -1.02 0.37 16.26
CA GLN A 146 -0.60 1.40 17.21
C GLN A 146 -1.25 2.77 16.91
N LEU A 147 -2.39 2.81 16.19
CA LEU A 147 -3.12 4.07 16.05
C LEU A 147 -3.62 4.54 17.42
N THR A 148 -3.56 5.85 17.65
CA THR A 148 -4.19 6.48 18.82
C THR A 148 -5.71 6.40 18.71
N VAL A 149 -6.41 6.58 19.82
CA VAL A 149 -7.88 6.67 19.85
C VAL A 149 -8.36 7.74 18.87
N SER A 150 -7.74 8.92 18.88
CA SER A 150 -8.03 10.03 17.98
C SER A 150 -7.92 9.64 16.50
N GLN A 151 -6.87 8.90 16.11
CA GLN A 151 -6.73 8.38 14.74
C GLN A 151 -7.79 7.32 14.39
N LEU A 152 -8.17 6.47 15.35
CA LEU A 152 -9.23 5.49 15.16
C LEU A 152 -10.60 6.17 14.99
N GLU A 153 -10.86 7.26 15.73
CA GLU A 153 -12.07 8.06 15.62
C GLU A 153 -12.13 8.81 14.27
N THR A 154 -11.03 9.43 13.83
CA THR A 154 -10.93 10.01 12.47
C THR A 154 -11.22 8.97 11.39
N ASN A 155 -10.71 7.74 11.54
CA ASN A 155 -11.02 6.66 10.61
C ASN A 155 -12.52 6.34 10.59
N ARG A 156 -13.13 6.18 11.77
CA ARG A 156 -14.55 5.83 11.97
C ARG A 156 -15.51 6.89 11.47
N ASP A 157 -15.21 8.17 11.75
CA ASP A 157 -16.16 9.26 11.62
C ASP A 157 -16.02 10.01 10.30
N LEU A 158 -14.84 9.96 9.68
CA LEU A 158 -14.53 10.73 8.48
C LEU A 158 -14.04 9.87 7.31
N ILE A 159 -12.92 9.17 7.49
CA ILE A 159 -12.19 8.54 6.37
C ILE A 159 -12.98 7.38 5.76
N ILE A 160 -13.43 6.44 6.60
CA ILE A 160 -14.15 5.25 6.15
C ILE A 160 -15.53 5.62 5.58
N PRO A 161 -16.37 6.44 6.25
CA PRO A 161 -17.69 6.81 5.73
C PRO A 161 -17.64 7.46 4.35
N ILE A 162 -16.78 8.46 4.15
CA ILE A 162 -16.64 9.14 2.85
C ILE A 162 -16.14 8.17 1.77
N GLY A 163 -15.14 7.36 2.11
CA GLY A 163 -14.61 6.35 1.19
C GLY A 163 -15.65 5.29 0.80
N GLN A 164 -16.48 4.84 1.76
CA GLN A 164 -17.53 3.85 1.53
C GLN A 164 -18.66 4.40 0.66
N LEU A 165 -19.06 5.65 0.85
CA LEU A 165 -20.09 6.28 0.02
C LEU A 165 -19.67 6.28 -1.46
N GLN A 166 -18.44 6.71 -1.75
CA GLN A 166 -17.91 6.75 -3.11
C GLN A 166 -17.71 5.34 -3.69
N ARG A 167 -17.18 4.39 -2.91
CA ARG A 167 -17.05 2.99 -3.33
C ARG A 167 -18.39 2.34 -3.63
N SER A 168 -19.41 2.60 -2.82
CA SER A 168 -20.76 2.05 -3.04
C SER A 168 -21.37 2.52 -4.36
N GLU A 169 -21.21 3.81 -4.67
CA GLU A 169 -21.66 4.35 -5.96
C GLU A 169 -20.85 3.77 -7.13
N MET A 170 -19.52 3.71 -7.01
CA MET A 170 -18.66 3.12 -8.04
C MET A 170 -19.03 1.65 -8.29
N ARG A 171 -19.32 0.88 -7.23
CA ARG A 171 -19.80 -0.50 -7.34
C ARG A 171 -21.06 -0.59 -8.19
N GLY A 172 -22.06 0.25 -7.90
CA GLY A 172 -23.31 0.30 -8.67
C GLY A 172 -23.08 0.66 -10.14
N ARG A 173 -22.22 1.65 -10.41
CA ARG A 173 -21.85 2.06 -11.78
C ARG A 173 -21.18 0.92 -12.56
N LEU A 174 -20.23 0.20 -11.94
CA LEU A 174 -19.55 -0.93 -12.57
C LEU A 174 -20.47 -2.11 -12.85
N ILE A 175 -21.40 -2.41 -11.93
CA ILE A 175 -22.44 -3.44 -12.15
C ILE A 175 -23.30 -3.06 -13.35
N GLN A 176 -23.87 -1.86 -13.33
CA GLN A 176 -24.71 -1.37 -14.42
C GLN A 176 -23.96 -1.32 -15.75
N PHE A 177 -22.69 -0.91 -15.75
CA PHE A 177 -21.86 -0.91 -16.94
C PHE A 177 -21.67 -2.33 -17.50
N GLY A 178 -21.39 -3.30 -16.63
CA GLY A 178 -21.23 -4.71 -17.01
C GLY A 178 -22.51 -5.36 -17.55
N GLU A 179 -23.70 -4.89 -17.16
CA GLU A 179 -24.97 -5.41 -17.67
C GLU A 179 -25.30 -4.97 -19.11
N GLN A 180 -24.58 -3.98 -19.65
CA GLN A 180 -24.87 -3.42 -20.98
C GLN A 180 -24.37 -4.30 -22.13
N SER A 181 -23.30 -5.09 -21.93
CA SER A 181 -22.78 -6.02 -22.93
C SER A 181 -21.78 -7.01 -22.30
N GLU A 182 -21.55 -8.16 -22.97
CA GLU A 182 -20.53 -9.13 -22.52
C GLU A 182 -19.11 -8.53 -22.53
N GLU A 183 -18.82 -7.60 -23.44
CA GLU A 183 -17.52 -6.92 -23.45
C GLU A 183 -17.37 -5.97 -22.26
N ASN A 184 -18.40 -5.19 -21.94
CA ASN A 184 -18.38 -4.34 -20.75
C ASN A 184 -18.27 -5.18 -19.47
N LYS A 185 -18.93 -6.34 -19.43
CA LYS A 185 -18.80 -7.30 -18.32
C LYS A 185 -17.37 -7.80 -18.17
N ARG A 186 -16.69 -8.12 -19.27
CA ARG A 186 -15.26 -8.49 -19.27
C ARG A 186 -14.39 -7.35 -18.72
N ILE A 187 -14.61 -6.13 -19.20
CA ILE A 187 -13.87 -4.93 -18.76
C ILE A 187 -14.12 -4.65 -17.27
N ALA A 188 -15.36 -4.75 -16.81
CA ALA A 188 -15.76 -4.44 -15.44
C ALA A 188 -15.34 -5.48 -14.41
N ASN A 189 -15.03 -6.72 -14.83
CA ASN A 189 -14.84 -7.84 -13.92
C ASN A 189 -13.78 -7.60 -12.84
N GLN A 190 -12.55 -7.25 -13.24
CA GLN A 190 -11.47 -6.98 -12.28
C GLN A 190 -11.70 -5.68 -11.48
N PRO A 191 -12.08 -4.54 -12.10
CA PRO A 191 -12.51 -3.35 -11.39
C PRO A 191 -13.55 -3.59 -10.29
N LEU A 192 -14.61 -4.32 -10.62
CA LEU A 192 -15.70 -4.61 -9.71
C LEU A 192 -15.21 -5.46 -8.55
N ALA A 193 -14.46 -6.54 -8.81
CA ALA A 193 -13.88 -7.38 -7.77
C ALA A 193 -13.00 -6.57 -6.80
N GLY A 194 -12.20 -5.62 -7.30
CA GLY A 194 -11.39 -4.74 -6.47
C GLY A 194 -12.21 -3.79 -5.58
N VAL A 195 -13.29 -3.22 -6.12
CA VAL A 195 -14.23 -2.36 -5.38
C VAL A 195 -14.98 -3.17 -4.32
N GLU A 196 -15.48 -4.35 -4.65
CA GLU A 196 -16.22 -5.23 -3.73
C GLU A 196 -15.35 -5.72 -2.59
N ASN A 197 -14.12 -6.15 -2.88
CA ASN A 197 -13.14 -6.51 -1.86
C ASN A 197 -12.89 -5.36 -0.88
N SER A 198 -12.64 -4.16 -1.42
CA SER A 198 -12.42 -2.97 -0.59
C SER A 198 -13.67 -2.61 0.22
N TYR A 199 -14.85 -2.71 -0.39
CA TYR A 199 -16.12 -2.43 0.28
C TYR A 199 -16.29 -3.30 1.53
N LYS A 200 -16.03 -4.61 1.43
CA LYS A 200 -16.10 -5.55 2.57
C LYS A 200 -15.08 -5.25 3.66
N VAL A 201 -13.83 -4.98 3.28
CA VAL A 201 -12.76 -4.61 4.24
C VAL A 201 -13.20 -3.41 5.09
N PHE A 202 -13.63 -2.34 4.43
CA PHE A 202 -13.97 -1.10 5.12
C PHE A 202 -15.33 -1.17 5.83
N PHE A 203 -16.27 -1.97 5.33
CA PHE A 203 -17.51 -2.28 6.06
C PHE A 203 -17.21 -2.98 7.39
N GLY A 204 -16.38 -4.03 7.38
CA GLY A 204 -15.97 -4.74 8.59
C GLY A 204 -15.20 -3.85 9.57
N GLN A 205 -14.28 -3.00 9.06
CA GLN A 205 -13.59 -2.01 9.89
C GLN A 205 -14.55 -1.01 10.52
N GLN A 206 -15.49 -0.45 9.75
CA GLN A 206 -16.48 0.48 10.28
C GLN A 206 -17.30 -0.18 11.40
N PHE A 207 -17.76 -1.41 11.18
CA PHE A 207 -18.55 -2.14 12.17
C PHE A 207 -17.83 -2.28 13.51
N VAL A 208 -16.55 -2.67 13.49
CA VAL A 208 -15.75 -2.82 14.71
C VAL A 208 -15.43 -1.46 15.36
N LEU A 209 -15.15 -0.43 14.56
CA LEU A 209 -14.88 0.91 15.11
C LEU A 209 -16.12 1.59 15.69
N SER A 210 -17.31 1.23 15.19
CA SER A 210 -18.59 1.65 15.77
C SER A 210 -18.99 0.86 17.02
N ASP A 211 -18.33 -0.26 17.32
CA ASP A 211 -18.58 -1.01 18.57
C ASP A 211 -18.02 -0.26 19.78
N LYS A 212 -18.91 0.09 20.71
CA LYS A 212 -18.56 0.88 21.90
C LYS A 212 -17.55 0.12 22.78
N LYS A 213 -17.72 -1.19 22.97
CA LYS A 213 -16.86 -1.99 23.85
C LYS A 213 -15.43 -2.04 23.30
N PHE A 214 -15.28 -2.21 21.99
CA PHE A 214 -13.98 -2.18 21.31
C PHE A 214 -13.30 -0.81 21.50
N MET A 215 -14.02 0.28 21.22
CA MET A 215 -13.44 1.63 21.37
C MET A 215 -13.11 1.98 22.82
N ASP A 216 -13.93 1.54 23.79
CA ASP A 216 -13.64 1.73 25.21
C ASP A 216 -12.39 0.95 25.64
N ALA A 217 -12.19 -0.27 25.13
CA ALA A 217 -10.97 -1.03 25.37
C ALA A 217 -9.73 -0.32 24.80
N LYS A 218 -9.85 0.32 23.63
CA LYS A 218 -8.78 1.14 23.05
C LYS A 218 -8.48 2.38 23.89
N ARG A 219 -9.51 3.07 24.38
CA ARG A 219 -9.36 4.21 25.31
C ARG A 219 -8.66 3.79 26.59
N ALA A 220 -9.11 2.71 27.22
CA ALA A 220 -8.49 2.19 28.44
C ALA A 220 -7.00 1.86 28.23
N ALA A 221 -6.65 1.20 27.12
CA ALA A 221 -5.26 0.89 26.79
C ALA A 221 -4.40 2.14 26.56
N GLU A 222 -4.95 3.17 25.89
CA GLU A 222 -4.23 4.43 25.70
C GLU A 222 -4.07 5.21 27.01
N THR A 223 -5.11 5.26 27.86
CA THR A 223 -5.04 5.88 29.19
C THR A 223 -3.99 5.21 30.08
N ASP A 224 -3.94 3.87 30.09
CA ASP A 224 -2.93 3.11 30.82
C ASP A 224 -1.52 3.42 30.31
N LEU A 225 -1.31 3.50 28.99
CA LEU A 225 -0.01 3.86 28.41
C LEU A 225 0.40 5.28 28.79
N LYS A 226 -0.51 6.25 28.71
CA LYS A 226 -0.27 7.64 29.13
C LYS A 226 0.12 7.71 30.61
N ALA A 227 -0.57 6.96 31.48
CA ALA A 227 -0.27 6.91 32.91
C ALA A 227 1.12 6.30 33.18
N LYS A 228 1.50 5.24 32.45
CA LYS A 228 2.84 4.63 32.55
C LYS A 228 3.94 5.58 32.12
N VAL A 229 3.73 6.37 31.07
CA VAL A 229 4.69 7.41 30.66
C VAL A 229 4.78 8.51 31.71
N ALA A 230 3.65 9.00 32.24
CA ALA A 230 3.65 10.04 33.27
C ALA A 230 4.33 9.60 34.58
N ALA A 231 4.31 8.29 34.88
CA ALA A 231 5.00 7.71 36.02
C ALA A 231 6.53 7.63 35.86
N ASP A 232 7.06 7.85 34.65
CA ASP A 232 8.49 7.95 34.36
C ASP A 232 8.82 9.40 33.95
N PRO A 233 9.25 10.27 34.89
CA PRO A 233 9.54 11.67 34.59
C PRO A 233 10.62 11.86 33.54
N LYS A 234 11.57 10.93 33.41
CA LYS A 234 12.63 11.01 32.41
C LYS A 234 12.04 10.75 31.02
N LEU A 235 11.26 9.69 30.87
CA LEU A 235 10.60 9.39 29.60
C LEU A 235 9.59 10.46 29.21
N ALA A 236 8.79 10.96 30.17
CA ALA A 236 7.83 12.04 29.94
C ALA A 236 8.53 13.33 29.44
N ALA A 237 9.69 13.67 30.02
CA ALA A 237 10.48 14.81 29.55
C ALA A 237 11.13 14.55 28.17
N GLU A 238 11.53 13.32 27.88
CA GLU A 238 12.16 12.94 26.60
C GLU A 238 11.17 13.02 25.42
N ILE A 239 9.95 12.49 25.59
CA ILE A 239 9.00 12.35 24.48
C ILE A 239 7.98 13.50 24.40
N GLY A 240 7.83 14.29 25.46
CA GLY A 240 6.82 15.35 25.53
C GLY A 240 5.39 14.79 25.50
N ASP A 241 4.52 15.39 24.69
CA ASP A 241 3.11 14.99 24.53
C ASP A 241 2.80 14.57 23.08
N PRO A 242 3.23 13.37 22.66
CA PRO A 242 2.99 12.89 21.31
C PRO A 242 1.50 12.68 21.01
N TRP A 243 0.66 12.46 22.03
CA TRP A 243 -0.78 12.31 21.84
C TRP A 243 -1.43 13.63 21.49
N GLY A 244 -1.14 14.71 22.24
CA GLY A 244 -1.63 16.04 21.91
C GLY A 244 -1.14 16.54 20.56
N GLU A 245 0.08 16.19 20.14
CA GLU A 245 0.58 16.48 18.79
C GLU A 245 -0.20 15.73 17.70
N ILE A 246 -0.48 14.44 17.92
CA ILE A 246 -1.29 13.64 17.00
C ILE A 246 -2.72 14.18 16.93
N ASP A 247 -3.31 14.58 18.05
CA ASP A 247 -4.66 15.14 18.11
C ASP A 247 -4.76 16.42 17.28
N LYS A 248 -3.79 17.33 17.41
CA LYS A 248 -3.70 18.54 16.57
C LYS A 248 -3.56 18.18 15.09
N ALA A 249 -2.76 17.16 14.77
CA ALA A 249 -2.60 16.70 13.39
C ALA A 249 -3.89 16.07 12.82
N GLN A 250 -4.70 15.39 13.65
CA GLN A 250 -5.99 14.85 13.23
C GLN A 250 -6.99 15.96 12.91
N VAL A 251 -7.01 17.06 13.68
CA VAL A 251 -7.85 18.24 13.37
C VAL A 251 -7.47 18.82 12.00
N ALA A 252 -6.18 19.11 11.77
CA ALA A 252 -5.71 19.64 10.49
C ALA A 252 -5.99 18.68 9.32
N LEU A 253 -5.86 17.37 9.55
CA LEU A 253 -6.23 16.36 8.55
C LEU A 253 -7.72 16.43 8.23
N ALA A 254 -8.59 16.51 9.25
CA ALA A 254 -10.03 16.55 9.06
C ALA A 254 -10.47 17.76 8.21
N ASP A 255 -9.92 18.94 8.50
CA ASP A 255 -10.21 20.19 7.78
C ASP A 255 -9.84 20.11 6.30
N GLN A 256 -8.78 19.39 5.96
CA GLN A 256 -8.26 19.27 4.60
C GLN A 256 -8.63 17.97 3.89
N PHE A 257 -9.33 17.06 4.58
CA PHE A 257 -9.46 15.68 4.13
C PHE A 257 -10.11 15.58 2.76
N VAL A 258 -11.23 16.27 2.53
CA VAL A 258 -11.97 16.16 1.26
C VAL A 258 -11.17 16.72 0.09
N PRO A 259 -10.61 17.95 0.14
CA PRO A 259 -9.72 18.45 -0.92
C PRO A 259 -8.52 17.54 -1.17
N MET A 260 -7.81 17.11 -0.12
CA MET A 260 -6.65 16.21 -0.24
C MET A 260 -7.05 14.85 -0.81
N ARG A 261 -8.26 14.37 -0.50
CA ARG A 261 -8.80 13.15 -1.08
C ARG A 261 -9.02 13.31 -2.57
N GLN A 262 -9.76 14.33 -2.99
CA GLN A 262 -10.17 14.46 -4.39
C GLN A 262 -9.02 14.92 -5.30
N LEU A 263 -8.12 15.76 -4.81
CA LEU A 263 -7.07 16.38 -5.63
C LEU A 263 -5.73 15.66 -5.57
N GLU A 264 -5.46 14.87 -4.51
CA GLU A 264 -4.15 14.22 -4.34
C GLU A 264 -4.24 12.70 -4.17
N THR A 265 -4.91 12.21 -3.11
CA THR A 265 -4.82 10.78 -2.73
C THR A 265 -5.71 9.86 -3.56
N ALA A 266 -6.85 10.36 -4.07
CA ALA A 266 -7.78 9.63 -4.93
C ALA A 266 -8.02 10.34 -6.27
N ALA A 267 -7.10 11.22 -6.66
CA ALA A 267 -7.18 11.99 -7.90
C ALA A 267 -7.25 11.07 -9.14
N GLY A 268 -8.16 11.40 -10.06
CA GLY A 268 -8.43 10.59 -11.25
C GLY A 268 -9.35 9.39 -11.04
N GLY A 269 -9.78 9.10 -9.81
CA GLY A 269 -10.80 8.08 -9.55
C GLY A 269 -10.43 6.63 -9.89
N GLY A 270 -9.14 6.35 -10.12
CA GLY A 270 -8.66 5.05 -10.61
C GLY A 270 -8.35 5.00 -12.11
N SER A 271 -8.54 6.09 -12.86
CA SER A 271 -8.16 6.19 -14.27
C SER A 271 -6.66 6.02 -14.48
N ASP A 272 -6.29 5.09 -15.36
CA ASP A 272 -4.91 4.87 -15.79
C ASP A 272 -4.39 6.08 -16.58
N LEU A 273 -5.21 6.66 -17.46
CA LEU A 273 -4.85 7.85 -18.26
C LEU A 273 -4.53 9.06 -17.38
N TYR A 274 -5.35 9.30 -16.34
CA TYR A 274 -5.04 10.35 -15.37
C TYR A 274 -3.73 10.08 -14.64
N GLY A 275 -3.52 8.82 -14.21
CA GLY A 275 -2.28 8.38 -13.57
C GLY A 275 -1.05 8.63 -14.45
N TYR A 276 -1.14 8.30 -15.75
CA TYR A 276 -0.09 8.57 -16.72
C TYR A 276 0.14 10.07 -16.91
N ALA A 277 -0.92 10.85 -17.13
CA ALA A 277 -0.82 12.30 -17.30
C ALA A 277 -0.14 12.98 -16.10
N ARG A 278 -0.59 12.67 -14.88
CA ARG A 278 0.03 13.17 -13.65
C ARG A 278 1.49 12.77 -13.54
N THR A 279 1.81 11.52 -13.87
CA THR A 279 3.18 11.01 -13.82
C THR A 279 4.09 11.73 -14.81
N LEU A 280 3.63 11.96 -16.04
CA LEU A 280 4.38 12.65 -17.08
C LEU A 280 4.62 14.13 -16.72
N VAL A 281 3.59 14.84 -16.25
CA VAL A 281 3.71 16.26 -15.85
C VAL A 281 4.66 16.42 -14.66
N ARG A 282 4.42 15.69 -13.56
CA ARG A 282 5.29 15.75 -12.38
C ARG A 282 6.69 15.24 -12.70
N GLY A 283 6.82 14.15 -13.45
CA GLY A 283 8.11 13.61 -13.85
C GLY A 283 8.94 14.59 -14.68
N ALA A 284 8.32 15.35 -15.58
CA ALA A 284 9.01 16.41 -16.33
C ALA A 284 9.51 17.53 -15.39
N GLN A 285 8.69 17.95 -14.42
CA GLN A 285 9.07 18.97 -13.43
C GLN A 285 10.21 18.48 -12.52
N GLU A 286 10.16 17.24 -12.03
CA GLU A 286 11.19 16.67 -11.17
C GLU A 286 12.51 16.44 -11.93
N ARG A 287 12.46 16.05 -13.21
CA ARG A 287 13.67 15.90 -14.05
C ARG A 287 14.48 17.18 -14.19
N ALA A 288 13.83 18.35 -14.13
CA ALA A 288 14.50 19.65 -14.18
C ALA A 288 15.22 20.02 -12.87
N LYS A 289 14.96 19.30 -11.76
CA LYS A 289 15.57 19.54 -10.46
C LYS A 289 16.86 18.72 -10.27
N PRO A 290 17.80 19.21 -9.45
CA PRO A 290 18.91 18.39 -8.94
C PRO A 290 18.40 17.12 -8.27
N ALA A 291 19.14 16.00 -8.38
CA ALA A 291 18.69 14.69 -7.89
C ALA A 291 18.30 14.70 -6.39
N ALA A 292 19.00 15.49 -5.57
CA ALA A 292 18.74 15.63 -4.13
C ALA A 292 17.45 16.41 -3.80
N GLU A 293 16.88 17.13 -4.76
CA GLU A 293 15.67 17.95 -4.60
C GLU A 293 14.43 17.30 -5.22
N ARG A 294 14.59 16.14 -5.87
CA ARG A 294 13.48 15.42 -6.48
C ARG A 294 12.60 14.77 -5.44
N LEU A 295 11.31 14.72 -5.74
CA LEU A 295 10.37 13.88 -5.00
C LEU A 295 10.84 12.41 -4.99
N PRO A 296 10.71 11.68 -3.87
CA PRO A 296 11.23 10.32 -3.73
C PRO A 296 10.75 9.36 -4.81
N GLU A 297 9.55 9.54 -5.35
CA GLU A 297 8.98 8.70 -6.42
C GLU A 297 9.74 8.84 -7.75
N TYR A 298 10.43 9.97 -7.96
CA TYR A 298 11.18 10.32 -9.17
C TYR A 298 12.70 10.34 -8.96
N ALA A 299 13.17 9.78 -7.84
CA ALA A 299 14.59 9.53 -7.61
C ALA A 299 15.16 8.61 -8.69
N ASP A 300 16.44 8.77 -9.04
CA ASP A 300 17.09 8.03 -10.13
C ASP A 300 17.00 6.51 -9.96
N THR A 301 17.05 6.01 -8.72
CA THR A 301 16.90 4.59 -8.39
C THR A 301 15.49 4.05 -8.68
N ARG A 302 14.47 4.91 -8.75
CA ARG A 302 13.07 4.54 -8.97
C ARG A 302 12.57 4.83 -10.38
N LEU A 303 13.23 5.74 -11.12
CA LEU A 303 12.87 6.08 -12.50
C LEU A 303 12.72 4.87 -13.43
N PRO A 304 13.57 3.83 -13.41
CA PRO A 304 13.38 2.66 -14.28
C PRO A 304 12.04 1.94 -14.07
N LEU A 305 11.50 1.95 -12.85
CA LEU A 305 10.18 1.37 -12.57
C LEU A 305 9.06 2.29 -13.06
N VAL A 306 9.22 3.61 -12.91
CA VAL A 306 8.27 4.60 -13.43
C VAL A 306 8.18 4.51 -14.95
N GLU A 307 9.33 4.50 -15.65
CA GLU A 307 9.40 4.34 -17.10
C GLU A 307 8.78 3.02 -17.56
N LYS A 308 9.10 1.91 -16.90
CA LYS A 308 8.48 0.62 -17.20
C LYS A 308 6.95 0.68 -17.08
N ARG A 309 6.43 1.29 -16.01
CA ARG A 309 4.97 1.41 -15.82
C ARG A 309 4.29 2.26 -16.90
N LEU A 310 4.97 3.29 -17.41
CA LEU A 310 4.46 4.17 -18.46
C LEU A 310 4.55 3.53 -19.86
N LEU A 311 5.59 2.74 -20.12
CA LEU A 311 5.91 2.21 -21.44
C LEU A 311 5.46 0.75 -21.65
N ASP A 312 5.18 0.01 -20.58
CA ASP A 312 4.61 -1.34 -20.69
C ASP A 312 3.29 -1.27 -21.46
N VAL A 313 3.18 -2.02 -22.55
CA VAL A 313 1.93 -2.12 -23.33
C VAL A 313 0.86 -2.75 -22.45
N ARG A 314 -0.17 -1.96 -22.14
CA ARG A 314 -1.35 -2.39 -21.39
C ARG A 314 -2.61 -1.95 -22.14
N PRO A 315 -3.66 -2.79 -22.18
CA PRO A 315 -4.94 -2.34 -22.69
C PRO A 315 -5.46 -1.20 -21.82
N VAL A 316 -5.94 -0.14 -22.46
CA VAL A 316 -6.65 0.96 -21.82
C VAL A 316 -8.06 0.96 -22.41
N ASP A 317 -9.03 0.56 -21.58
CA ASP A 317 -10.42 0.46 -21.99
C ASP A 317 -11.08 1.84 -21.87
N ALA A 318 -11.22 2.55 -23.00
CA ALA A 318 -11.76 3.92 -23.02
C ALA A 318 -13.12 4.08 -22.28
N PRO A 319 -14.08 3.14 -22.37
CA PRO A 319 -15.33 3.24 -21.60
C PRO A 319 -15.13 3.19 -20.08
N LEU A 320 -14.16 2.40 -19.59
CA LEU A 320 -13.85 2.32 -18.17
C LEU A 320 -13.16 3.60 -17.67
N GLU A 321 -12.24 4.13 -18.46
CA GLU A 321 -11.57 5.40 -18.16
C GLU A 321 -12.58 6.55 -18.06
N GLN A 322 -13.54 6.62 -18.99
CA GLN A 322 -14.62 7.59 -18.94
C GLN A 322 -15.45 7.43 -17.65
N LEU A 323 -15.84 6.21 -17.29
CA LEU A 323 -16.62 5.93 -16.09
C LEU A 323 -15.90 6.38 -14.80
N TYR A 324 -14.59 6.12 -14.69
CA TYR A 324 -13.78 6.58 -13.56
C TYR A 324 -13.66 8.10 -13.49
N LEU A 325 -13.35 8.75 -14.61
CA LEU A 325 -13.19 10.19 -14.68
C LEU A 325 -14.49 10.93 -14.39
N GLU A 326 -15.61 10.48 -14.96
CA GLU A 326 -16.93 11.05 -14.68
C GLU A 326 -17.29 10.95 -13.21
N HIS A 327 -17.12 9.77 -12.60
CA HIS A 327 -17.40 9.60 -11.18
C HIS A 327 -16.53 10.52 -10.33
N TRP A 328 -15.21 10.56 -10.58
CA TRP A 328 -14.29 11.40 -9.83
C TRP A 328 -14.59 12.90 -9.99
N LEU A 329 -14.82 13.37 -11.22
CA LEU A 329 -15.16 14.77 -11.48
C LEU A 329 -16.46 15.17 -10.80
N LEU A 330 -17.44 14.26 -10.67
CA LEU A 330 -18.67 14.51 -9.91
C LEU A 330 -18.43 14.63 -8.39
N LYS A 331 -17.39 13.99 -7.84
CA LYS A 331 -17.03 14.10 -6.41
C LYS A 331 -16.06 15.23 -6.10
N THR A 332 -15.47 15.83 -7.11
CA THR A 332 -14.47 16.89 -7.00
C THR A 332 -15.08 18.29 -7.17
N ARG A 333 -16.40 18.39 -7.31
CA ARG A 333 -17.13 19.65 -7.43
C ARG A 333 -17.23 20.42 -6.12
#